data_AF-A0A7Z9XD66-F1
#
_entry.id   AF-A0A7Z9XD66-F1
#
_cell.length_a   1.000
_cell.length_b   1.000
_cell.length_c   1.000
_cell.angle_alpha   90.00
_cell.angle_beta   90.00
_cell.angle_gamma   90.00
#
_symmetry.space_group_name_H-M   'P 1'
#
loop_
_entity.id
_entity.type
_entity.pdbx_description
1 polymer ?
#
loop_
_entity_poly.entity_id
_entity_poly.type
_entity_poly.pdbx_seq_one_letter_code
_entity_poly.pdbx_strand_id
1 'polypeptide(L)'
;GSLFLILMLFGMVNATSDQDLSNKVKVDPLLMEMCGVELLDKQQLYRVRKRLSGDEYDDWLEHLLRGMQEDPRTASRTDGVVSGDDTVFFKSGKKLPDITLVYKSSEKRFGMGYVMPTTHYADADKDYPLFGRIHKRSEEQKQATADKRARRRQKLDGRRPDDVKAWLSQLVEEERPPEVVILRSTRLTLGLRKHCEALGLAWVGVSAGNRTYTMQANGKQQRAKALLRSKVKEEQWHILNDEGARVLSLGGAEASAVGSVSLMLVEKMADGERFLYIAPAELSQEDRLGLVQVALATEQAEPENSKLVDMVALLEKSKSFIRAQTATFDAWFHVTWFIQAVLDLGFKRVVLPAKTDRLYAAKGETKTWKEWEKEVHRPKRISVLGRQMLVRRLKVKDADLGRVQLVFVQDIDVQKRNGQVVETVGRVYALLCTDPKWACDKVVQAYKLRWKIEEFYREVRQNHGLTRFHGRNEHAIHGHLVFAFISYICVTLIRLWNPPLRDKTLGWIKRQFFEAIVIIKKTADHIQVGFSPEWVDQYGLLGFG
;
A
#
# COMPACT_ATOMS: atom_id res chain seq x y z
N GLY A 1 33.14 9.04 -6.59
CA GLY A 1 32.67 9.83 -5.43
C GLY A 1 31.88 11.06 -5.87
N SER A 2 32.54 11.99 -6.54
CA SER A 2 32.03 13.29 -7.02
C SER A 2 30.66 13.28 -7.74
N LEU A 3 30.54 12.52 -8.82
CA LEU A 3 29.29 12.46 -9.61
C LEU A 3 28.13 11.81 -8.84
N PHE A 4 28.42 10.99 -7.83
CA PHE A 4 27.42 10.34 -6.99
C PHE A 4 26.80 11.35 -6.00
N LEU A 5 27.62 12.18 -5.35
CA LEU A 5 27.14 13.30 -4.52
C LEU A 5 26.23 14.23 -5.33
N ILE A 6 26.61 14.52 -6.57
CA ILE A 6 25.81 15.32 -7.49
C ILE A 6 24.45 14.66 -7.77
N LEU A 7 24.41 13.35 -8.00
CA LEU A 7 23.15 12.64 -8.24
C LEU A 7 22.21 12.70 -7.03
N MET A 8 22.71 12.65 -5.80
CA MET A 8 21.88 12.81 -4.60
C MET A 8 21.21 14.20 -4.50
N LEU A 9 21.73 15.20 -5.21
CA LEU A 9 21.13 16.54 -5.25
C LEU A 9 19.84 16.60 -6.09
N PHE A 10 19.46 15.53 -6.82
CA PHE A 10 18.25 15.51 -7.64
C PHE A 10 17.02 16.02 -6.88
N GLY A 11 16.75 15.47 -5.70
CA GLY A 11 15.67 15.93 -4.84
C GLY A 11 15.96 17.30 -4.21
N MET A 12 17.22 17.57 -3.84
CA MET A 12 17.62 18.78 -3.13
C MET A 12 17.43 20.04 -3.96
N VAL A 13 17.71 20.00 -5.27
CA VAL A 13 17.54 21.16 -6.17
C VAL A 13 16.32 21.03 -7.07
N ASN A 14 15.39 20.12 -6.75
CA ASN A 14 14.18 19.86 -7.55
C ASN A 14 14.51 19.59 -9.04
N ALA A 15 15.61 18.89 -9.32
CA ALA A 15 16.01 18.62 -10.69
C ALA A 15 15.04 17.64 -11.35
N THR A 16 14.68 17.91 -12.61
CA THR A 16 13.71 17.13 -13.39
C THR A 16 14.38 16.17 -14.38
N SER A 17 15.65 16.44 -14.71
CA SER A 17 16.46 15.68 -15.66
C SER A 17 17.95 15.84 -15.37
N ASP A 18 18.80 15.00 -15.97
CA ASP A 18 20.26 15.12 -15.85
C ASP A 18 20.78 16.47 -16.37
N GLN A 19 20.13 17.03 -17.40
CA GLN A 19 20.44 18.36 -17.92
C GLN A 19 20.08 19.46 -16.92
N ASP A 20 18.90 19.38 -16.33
CA ASP A 20 18.43 20.35 -15.33
C ASP A 20 19.34 20.32 -14.08
N LEU A 21 19.70 19.12 -13.61
CA LEU A 21 20.66 18.95 -12.51
C LEU A 21 22.02 19.55 -12.86
N SER A 22 22.58 19.21 -14.03
CA SER A 22 23.87 19.74 -14.48
C SER A 22 23.85 21.26 -14.55
N ASN A 23 22.79 21.86 -15.08
CA ASN A 23 22.66 23.32 -15.18
C ASN A 23 22.60 23.98 -13.79
N LYS A 24 21.85 23.39 -12.85
CA LYS A 24 21.70 23.90 -11.48
C LYS A 24 22.98 23.78 -10.65
N VAL A 25 23.77 22.74 -10.86
CA VAL A 25 25.04 22.55 -10.13
C VAL A 25 26.13 23.46 -10.69
N LYS A 26 26.16 23.68 -12.02
CA LYS A 26 27.16 24.54 -12.68
C LYS A 26 27.16 25.99 -12.22
N VAL A 27 26.02 26.50 -11.76
CA VAL A 27 25.90 27.89 -11.32
C VAL A 27 26.44 28.12 -9.91
N ASP A 28 26.83 27.06 -9.19
CA ASP A 28 27.40 27.11 -7.85
C ASP A 28 28.87 26.64 -7.86
N PRO A 29 29.84 27.58 -7.88
CA PRO A 29 31.26 27.26 -7.89
C PRO A 29 31.71 26.48 -6.67
N LEU A 30 31.13 26.75 -5.50
CA LEU A 30 31.48 26.05 -4.25
C LEU A 30 31.01 24.61 -4.32
N LEU A 31 29.80 24.36 -4.81
CA LEU A 31 29.28 23.02 -4.97
C LEU A 31 30.09 22.20 -5.99
N MET A 32 30.53 22.83 -7.09
CA MET A 32 31.43 22.24 -8.08
C MET A 32 32.79 21.88 -7.45
N GLU A 33 33.36 22.77 -6.63
CA GLU A 33 34.60 22.53 -5.88
C GLU A 33 34.44 21.43 -4.84
N MET A 34 33.38 21.47 -4.01
CA MET A 34 33.07 20.44 -3.00
C MET A 34 32.85 19.06 -3.62
N CYS A 35 32.24 19.02 -4.80
CA CYS A 35 32.09 17.79 -5.56
C CYS A 35 33.36 17.42 -6.32
N GLY A 36 34.38 18.28 -6.40
CA GLY A 36 35.61 18.02 -7.15
C GLY A 36 35.35 17.80 -8.64
N VAL A 37 34.46 18.60 -9.23
CA VAL A 37 34.10 18.53 -10.65
C VAL A 37 34.38 19.87 -11.32
N GLU A 38 35.34 19.90 -12.25
CA GLU A 38 35.66 21.10 -13.03
C GLU A 38 34.66 21.32 -14.18
N LEU A 39 34.19 20.23 -14.79
CA LEU A 39 33.25 20.21 -15.90
C LEU A 39 32.21 19.11 -15.70
N LEU A 40 30.93 19.49 -15.61
CA LEU A 40 29.82 18.57 -15.41
C LEU A 40 28.92 18.52 -16.66
N ASP A 41 28.98 17.47 -17.47
CA ASP A 41 28.03 17.30 -18.58
C ASP A 41 26.90 16.32 -18.24
N LYS A 42 25.72 16.53 -18.83
CA LYS A 42 24.57 15.63 -18.72
C LYS A 42 24.92 14.20 -19.13
N GLN A 43 25.84 13.99 -20.10
CA GLN A 43 26.20 12.64 -20.52
C GLN A 43 26.97 11.90 -19.43
N GLN A 44 27.77 12.59 -18.61
CA GLN A 44 28.49 11.95 -17.51
C GLN A 44 27.50 11.42 -16.46
N LEU A 45 26.54 12.26 -16.05
CA LEU A 45 25.47 11.88 -15.12
C LEU A 45 24.62 10.74 -15.68
N TYR A 46 24.24 10.82 -16.96
CA TYR A 46 23.48 9.77 -17.63
C TYR A 46 24.25 8.43 -17.67
N ARG A 47 25.55 8.44 -17.99
CA ARG A 47 26.39 7.23 -18.04
C ARG A 47 26.50 6.56 -16.68
N VAL A 48 26.63 7.34 -15.60
CA VAL A 48 26.63 6.81 -14.23
C VAL A 48 25.26 6.19 -13.92
N ARG A 49 24.16 6.94 -14.10
CA ARG A 49 22.80 6.43 -13.83
C ARG A 49 22.43 5.20 -14.64
N LYS A 50 22.92 5.08 -15.87
CA LYS A 50 22.66 3.92 -16.74
C LYS A 50 23.31 2.64 -16.20
N ARG A 51 24.39 2.76 -15.44
CA ARG A 51 25.11 1.62 -14.84
C ARG A 51 24.51 1.18 -13.50
N LEU A 52 23.67 2.02 -12.90
CA LEU A 52 23.05 1.74 -11.62
C LEU A 52 21.76 0.93 -11.78
N SER A 53 21.69 -0.15 -11.03
CA SER A 53 20.53 -1.02 -10.82
C SER A 53 19.60 -0.43 -9.76
N GLY A 54 18.40 -1.04 -9.61
CA GLY A 54 17.47 -0.67 -8.54
C GLY A 54 18.05 -0.93 -7.15
N ASP A 55 18.71 -2.07 -7.00
CA ASP A 55 19.31 -2.53 -5.73
C ASP A 55 20.43 -1.60 -5.26
N GLU A 56 21.26 -1.10 -6.17
CA GLU A 56 22.31 -0.12 -5.81
C GLU A 56 21.73 1.19 -5.26
N TYR A 57 20.56 1.65 -5.74
CA TYR A 57 19.90 2.82 -5.14
C TYR A 57 19.37 2.50 -3.75
N ASP A 58 18.79 1.32 -3.59
CA ASP A 58 18.29 0.85 -2.30
C ASP A 58 19.42 0.72 -1.27
N ASP A 59 20.57 0.16 -1.65
CA ASP A 59 21.76 0.04 -0.81
C ASP A 59 22.20 1.40 -0.24
N TRP A 60 22.07 2.47 -1.03
CA TRP A 60 22.41 3.82 -0.56
C TRP A 60 21.45 4.33 0.51
N LEU A 61 20.16 4.09 0.32
CA LEU A 61 19.15 4.44 1.31
C LEU A 61 19.33 3.60 2.58
N GLU A 62 19.64 2.31 2.43
CA GLU A 62 19.96 1.41 3.54
C GLU A 62 21.18 1.89 4.33
N HIS A 63 22.27 2.27 3.65
CA HIS A 63 23.46 2.78 4.30
C HIS A 63 23.16 4.04 5.12
N LEU A 64 22.39 4.99 4.56
CA LEU A 64 21.94 6.18 5.25
C LEU A 64 21.08 5.83 6.48
N LEU A 65 20.12 4.91 6.33
CA LEU A 65 19.25 4.48 7.42
C LEU A 65 20.02 3.79 8.54
N ARG A 66 21.05 2.99 8.23
CA ARG A 66 21.96 2.37 9.23
C ARG A 66 22.69 3.45 10.02
N GLY A 67 23.33 4.40 9.35
CA GLY A 67 24.01 5.51 10.02
C GLY A 67 23.06 6.33 10.90
N MET A 68 21.82 6.55 10.45
CA MET A 68 20.80 7.20 11.28
C MET A 68 20.45 6.43 12.55
N GLN A 69 20.61 5.10 12.58
CA GLN A 69 20.34 4.31 13.79
C GLN A 69 21.45 4.39 14.83
N GLU A 70 22.64 4.88 14.47
CA GLU A 70 23.79 5.02 15.37
C GLU A 70 23.67 6.26 16.27
N ASP A 71 23.00 7.31 15.80
CA ASP A 71 22.77 8.55 16.57
C ASP A 71 21.39 8.54 17.26
N PRO A 72 21.31 8.66 18.60
CA PRO A 72 20.05 8.68 19.36
C PRO A 72 19.03 9.75 18.92
N ARG A 73 19.50 10.85 18.31
CA ARG A 73 18.64 11.93 17.79
C ARG A 73 17.83 11.48 16.57
N THR A 74 18.34 10.49 15.82
CA THR A 74 17.76 10.01 14.56
C THR A 74 17.31 8.55 14.63
N ALA A 75 17.86 7.79 15.59
CA ALA A 75 17.54 6.40 15.81
C ALA A 75 16.05 6.21 16.14
N SER A 76 15.49 5.16 15.56
CA SER A 76 14.12 4.76 15.81
C SER A 76 13.92 4.27 17.24
N ARG A 77 12.72 4.51 17.76
CA ARG A 77 12.30 4.15 19.12
C ARG A 77 11.31 3.00 19.07
N THR A 78 11.28 2.21 20.14
CA THR A 78 10.35 1.08 20.26
C THR A 78 8.89 1.53 20.33
N ASP A 79 8.63 2.73 20.84
CA ASP A 79 7.31 3.36 20.94
C ASP A 79 6.95 4.24 19.75
N GLY A 80 7.84 4.38 18.77
CA GLY A 80 7.52 4.89 17.44
C GLY A 80 6.68 3.91 16.62
N VAL A 81 6.35 4.32 15.40
CA VAL A 81 5.55 3.53 14.46
C VAL A 81 6.24 3.41 13.10
N VAL A 82 5.99 2.28 12.43
CA VAL A 82 6.17 2.17 10.98
C VAL A 82 4.80 2.26 10.34
N SER A 83 4.62 3.23 9.46
CA SER A 83 3.38 3.43 8.71
C SER A 83 3.55 2.89 7.30
N GLY A 84 2.55 2.18 6.80
CA GLY A 84 2.45 1.81 5.38
C GLY A 84 1.29 2.53 4.72
N ASP A 85 1.53 3.07 3.52
CA ASP A 85 0.50 3.69 2.69
C ASP A 85 0.90 3.60 1.22
N ASP A 86 0.01 3.93 0.30
CA ASP A 86 0.34 4.09 -1.12
C ASP A 86 0.09 5.51 -1.61
N THR A 87 0.70 5.86 -2.73
CA THR A 87 0.49 7.16 -3.33
C THR A 87 0.47 7.10 -4.84
N VAL A 88 -0.43 7.88 -5.43
CA VAL A 88 -0.65 7.89 -6.88
C VAL A 88 -0.16 9.18 -7.52
N PHE A 89 0.64 9.09 -8.57
CA PHE A 89 1.06 10.26 -9.35
C PHE A 89 0.93 10.03 -10.86
N PHE A 90 0.46 11.07 -11.55
CA PHE A 90 0.24 11.03 -12.99
C PHE A 90 1.51 11.30 -13.79
N LYS A 91 1.56 10.70 -14.99
CA LYS A 91 2.60 10.88 -15.98
C LYS A 91 1.99 10.97 -17.38
N SER A 92 2.57 11.84 -18.21
CA SER A 92 2.16 12.04 -19.61
C SER A 92 2.76 11.00 -20.57
N GLY A 93 3.89 10.38 -20.21
CA GLY A 93 4.60 9.41 -21.06
C GLY A 93 3.89 8.06 -21.16
N LYS A 94 3.16 7.82 -22.26
CA LYS A 94 2.42 6.56 -22.49
C LYS A 94 3.29 5.31 -22.71
N LYS A 95 4.59 5.50 -23.00
CA LYS A 95 5.58 4.43 -23.22
C LYS A 95 6.50 4.19 -22.01
N LEU A 96 6.16 4.76 -20.85
CA LEU A 96 6.94 4.53 -19.64
C LEU A 96 6.72 3.08 -19.15
N PRO A 97 7.75 2.40 -18.61
CA PRO A 97 7.62 1.05 -18.07
C PRO A 97 6.52 0.97 -17.02
N ASP A 98 5.67 -0.06 -17.06
CA ASP A 98 4.60 -0.33 -16.08
C ASP A 98 3.58 0.79 -15.81
N ILE A 99 3.58 1.87 -16.60
CA ILE A 99 2.60 2.94 -16.45
C ILE A 99 1.18 2.40 -16.69
N THR A 100 0.27 2.73 -15.78
CA THR A 100 -1.10 2.23 -15.82
C THR A 100 -2.13 3.34 -15.62
N LEU A 101 -3.39 3.04 -15.91
CA LEU A 101 -4.48 3.95 -15.61
C LEU A 101 -4.76 3.86 -14.10
N VAL A 102 -4.57 4.97 -13.40
CA VAL A 102 -4.74 5.07 -11.95
C VAL A 102 -5.82 6.11 -11.64
N TYR A 103 -6.59 5.87 -10.57
CA TYR A 103 -7.54 6.84 -10.05
C TYR A 103 -6.88 7.63 -8.92
N LYS A 104 -6.91 8.97 -9.01
CA LYS A 104 -6.42 9.83 -7.95
C LYS A 104 -7.60 10.43 -7.21
N SER A 105 -7.91 9.90 -6.04
CA SER A 105 -9.05 10.31 -5.21
C SER A 105 -9.05 11.81 -4.89
N SER A 106 -7.87 12.39 -4.62
CA SER A 106 -7.73 13.81 -4.31
C SER A 106 -8.11 14.74 -5.47
N GLU A 107 -7.96 14.29 -6.71
CA GLU A 107 -8.31 15.05 -7.92
C GLU A 107 -9.60 14.51 -8.59
N LYS A 108 -10.21 13.47 -8.01
CA LYS A 108 -11.40 12.77 -8.49
C LYS A 108 -11.38 12.40 -9.98
N ARG A 109 -10.19 12.05 -10.51
CA ARG A 109 -10.02 11.73 -11.94
C ARG A 109 -9.11 10.54 -12.18
N PHE A 110 -9.30 9.92 -13.33
CA PHE A 110 -8.38 8.92 -13.87
C PHE A 110 -7.27 9.59 -14.69
N GLY A 111 -6.10 8.97 -14.69
CA GLY A 111 -4.98 9.38 -15.53
C GLY A 111 -3.93 8.29 -15.61
N MET A 112 -3.05 8.36 -16.61
CA MET A 112 -1.90 7.46 -16.67
C MET A 112 -0.92 7.85 -15.57
N GLY A 113 -0.35 6.88 -14.86
CA GLY A 113 0.52 7.12 -13.73
C GLY A 113 1.02 5.86 -13.05
N TYR A 114 1.56 6.04 -11.86
CA TYR A 114 2.06 4.99 -11.00
C TYR A 114 1.36 4.98 -9.65
N VAL A 115 1.29 3.79 -9.05
CA VAL A 115 1.03 3.61 -7.62
C VAL A 115 2.36 3.30 -6.95
N MET A 116 2.63 3.93 -5.83
CA MET A 116 3.88 3.75 -5.08
C MET A 116 3.58 3.42 -3.61
N PRO A 117 3.51 2.13 -3.25
CA PRO A 117 3.55 1.70 -1.86
C PRO A 117 4.83 2.20 -1.19
N THR A 118 4.69 2.73 0.01
CA THR A 118 5.81 3.31 0.79
C THR A 118 5.64 3.01 2.27
N THR A 119 6.77 2.87 2.95
CA THR A 119 6.89 2.75 4.39
C THR A 119 7.57 4.00 4.98
N HIS A 120 7.11 4.43 6.16
CA HIS A 120 7.57 5.66 6.81
C HIS A 120 7.68 5.45 8.32
N TYR A 121 8.80 5.85 8.91
CA TYR A 121 8.96 5.84 10.37
C TYR A 121 8.48 7.16 10.96
N ALA A 122 7.81 7.12 12.11
CA ALA A 122 7.46 8.31 12.88
C ALA A 122 7.44 8.06 14.39
N ASP A 123 7.87 9.04 15.16
CA ASP A 123 7.65 9.16 16.61
C ASP A 123 7.23 10.59 16.98
N ALA A 124 7.24 10.91 18.28
CA ALA A 124 6.83 12.22 18.77
C ALA A 124 7.74 13.38 18.28
N ASP A 125 9.00 13.11 17.98
CA ASP A 125 10.03 14.12 17.71
C ASP A 125 10.46 14.14 16.24
N LYS A 126 10.38 13.00 15.55
CA LYS A 126 10.91 12.85 14.19
C LYS A 126 10.14 11.86 13.35
N ASP A 127 10.26 12.04 12.05
CA ASP A 127 9.71 11.16 11.04
C ASP A 127 10.58 11.19 9.78
N TYR A 128 10.67 10.06 9.08
CA TYR A 128 11.44 9.94 7.85
C TYR A 128 10.99 8.73 7.02
N PRO A 129 11.10 8.80 5.68
CA PRO A 129 10.76 7.68 4.82
C PRO A 129 11.74 6.52 5.02
N LEU A 130 11.24 5.31 4.83
CA LEU A 130 12.04 4.09 4.83
C LEU A 130 12.19 3.64 3.38
N PHE A 131 11.31 2.76 2.90
CA PHE A 131 11.39 2.21 1.55
C PHE A 131 10.11 2.45 0.77
N GLY A 132 10.24 2.60 -0.55
CA GLY A 132 9.11 2.70 -1.47
C GLY A 132 9.48 2.18 -2.84
N ARG A 133 8.49 1.69 -3.58
CA ARG A 133 8.70 1.16 -4.94
C ARG A 133 7.52 1.45 -5.84
N ILE A 134 7.74 1.38 -7.15
CA ILE A 134 6.63 1.40 -8.10
C ILE A 134 5.94 0.04 -8.04
N HIS A 135 4.63 0.07 -7.78
CA HIS A 135 3.81 -1.12 -7.89
C HIS A 135 3.79 -1.60 -9.34
N LYS A 136 4.27 -2.83 -9.56
CA LYS A 136 4.21 -3.49 -10.85
C LYS A 136 3.02 -4.42 -10.88
N ARG A 137 2.32 -4.42 -12.01
CA ARG A 137 1.31 -5.44 -12.29
C ARG A 137 2.02 -6.76 -12.56
N SER A 138 1.47 -7.85 -12.07
CA SER A 138 1.97 -9.19 -12.41
C SER A 138 1.81 -9.46 -13.91
N GLU A 139 2.55 -10.44 -14.45
CA GLU A 139 2.43 -10.79 -15.87
C GLU A 139 1.00 -11.26 -16.21
N GLU A 140 0.35 -11.97 -15.29
CA GLU A 140 -1.06 -12.39 -15.42
C GLU A 140 -1.99 -11.17 -15.51
N GLN A 141 -1.75 -10.12 -14.70
CA GLN A 141 -2.53 -8.89 -14.74
C GLN A 141 -2.30 -8.08 -16.03
N LYS A 142 -1.06 -8.07 -16.54
CA LYS A 142 -0.72 -7.47 -17.84
C LYS A 142 -1.44 -8.21 -18.96
N GLN A 143 -1.41 -9.54 -18.94
CA GLN A 143 -2.08 -10.40 -19.91
C GLN A 143 -3.60 -10.23 -19.87
N ALA A 144 -4.22 -10.28 -18.69
CA ALA A 144 -5.66 -10.05 -18.52
C ALA A 144 -6.10 -8.67 -19.05
N THR A 145 -5.26 -7.65 -18.91
CA THR A 145 -5.52 -6.32 -19.48
C THR A 145 -5.43 -6.33 -21.01
N ALA A 146 -4.45 -7.01 -21.57
CA ALA A 146 -4.30 -7.18 -23.02
C ALA A 146 -5.50 -7.93 -23.61
N ASP A 147 -5.89 -9.04 -22.99
CA ASP A 147 -7.04 -9.86 -23.38
C ASP A 147 -8.36 -9.08 -23.28
N LYS A 148 -8.53 -8.26 -22.24
CA LYS A 148 -9.69 -7.35 -22.14
C LYS A 148 -9.71 -6.32 -23.26
N ARG A 149 -8.55 -5.81 -23.71
CA ARG A 149 -8.46 -4.89 -24.85
C ARG A 149 -8.76 -5.59 -26.17
N ALA A 150 -8.23 -6.81 -26.37
CA ALA A 150 -8.51 -7.64 -27.53
C ALA A 150 -10.01 -7.94 -27.67
N ARG A 151 -10.64 -8.45 -26.61
CA ARG A 151 -12.11 -8.65 -26.55
C ARG A 151 -12.90 -7.40 -26.91
N ARG A 152 -12.53 -6.25 -26.34
CA ARG A 152 -13.21 -4.97 -26.62
C ARG A 152 -13.07 -4.55 -28.08
N ARG A 153 -11.92 -4.77 -28.72
CA ARG A 153 -11.72 -4.49 -30.16
C ARG A 153 -12.63 -5.36 -31.03
N GLN A 154 -12.88 -6.59 -30.59
CA GLN A 154 -13.78 -7.53 -31.25
C GLN A 154 -15.26 -7.36 -30.84
N LYS A 155 -15.58 -6.38 -29.99
CA LYS A 155 -16.94 -6.13 -29.45
C LYS A 155 -17.54 -7.31 -28.67
N LEU A 156 -16.71 -8.20 -28.14
CA LEU A 156 -17.14 -9.31 -27.29
C LEU A 156 -17.45 -8.80 -25.87
N ASP A 157 -18.69 -8.99 -25.41
CA ASP A 157 -19.11 -8.67 -24.05
C ASP A 157 -18.88 -9.88 -23.14
N GLY A 158 -17.90 -9.79 -22.23
CA GLY A 158 -17.59 -10.86 -21.27
C GLY A 158 -18.71 -11.22 -20.28
N ARG A 159 -19.87 -10.55 -20.34
CA ARG A 159 -21.09 -10.91 -19.59
C ARG A 159 -21.99 -11.88 -20.37
N ARG A 160 -21.88 -11.94 -21.70
CA ARG A 160 -22.70 -12.77 -22.58
C ARG A 160 -22.03 -14.15 -22.74
N PRO A 161 -22.72 -15.26 -22.42
CA PRO A 161 -22.13 -16.59 -22.52
C PRO A 161 -21.55 -16.92 -23.90
N ASP A 162 -22.21 -16.52 -24.99
CA ASP A 162 -21.75 -16.84 -26.34
C ASP A 162 -20.48 -16.06 -26.73
N ASP A 163 -20.37 -14.80 -26.34
CA ASP A 163 -19.14 -14.00 -26.53
C ASP A 163 -17.97 -14.59 -25.70
N VAL A 164 -18.27 -15.17 -24.53
CA VAL A 164 -17.26 -15.88 -23.73
C VAL A 164 -16.82 -17.18 -24.41
N LYS A 165 -17.74 -17.94 -25.01
CA LYS A 165 -17.39 -19.14 -25.81
C LYS A 165 -16.46 -18.78 -26.95
N ALA A 166 -16.82 -17.76 -27.74
CA ALA A 166 -16.01 -17.28 -28.85
C ALA A 166 -14.60 -16.87 -28.39
N TRP A 167 -14.51 -16.17 -27.26
CA TRP A 167 -13.22 -15.78 -26.69
C TRP A 167 -12.37 -16.98 -26.23
N LEU A 168 -12.99 -17.99 -25.58
CA LEU A 168 -12.27 -19.19 -25.14
C LEU A 168 -11.76 -20.01 -26.32
N SER A 169 -12.57 -20.14 -27.38
CA SER A 169 -12.14 -20.80 -28.63
C SER A 169 -10.93 -20.10 -29.24
N GLN A 170 -10.95 -18.77 -29.31
CA GLN A 170 -9.81 -18.00 -29.80
C GLN A 170 -8.55 -18.20 -28.94
N LEU A 171 -8.67 -18.19 -27.62
CA LEU A 171 -7.52 -18.41 -26.74
C LEU A 171 -6.88 -19.80 -26.96
N VAL A 172 -7.69 -20.82 -27.21
CA VAL A 172 -7.20 -22.17 -27.54
C VAL A 172 -6.51 -22.19 -28.91
N GLU A 173 -7.10 -21.54 -29.91
CA GLU A 173 -6.50 -21.40 -31.26
C GLU A 173 -5.17 -20.62 -31.23
N GLU A 174 -5.04 -19.63 -30.34
CA GLU A 174 -3.80 -18.88 -30.11
C GLU A 174 -2.78 -19.66 -29.24
N GLU A 175 -3.02 -20.94 -28.95
CA GLU A 175 -2.20 -21.80 -28.06
C GLU A 175 -1.99 -21.19 -26.66
N ARG A 176 -2.98 -20.42 -26.19
CA ARG A 176 -2.97 -19.71 -24.91
C ARG A 176 -4.21 -20.06 -24.06
N PRO A 177 -4.52 -21.35 -23.84
CA PRO A 177 -5.66 -21.72 -23.02
C PRO A 177 -5.47 -21.21 -21.58
N PRO A 178 -6.53 -20.72 -20.92
CA PRO A 178 -6.45 -20.45 -19.48
C PRO A 178 -6.24 -21.76 -18.72
N GLU A 179 -5.43 -21.72 -17.65
CA GLU A 179 -5.18 -22.89 -16.80
C GLU A 179 -6.47 -23.42 -16.16
N VAL A 180 -7.34 -22.52 -15.69
CA VAL A 180 -8.70 -22.87 -15.25
C VAL A 180 -9.70 -21.79 -15.65
N VAL A 181 -10.86 -22.21 -16.18
CA VAL A 181 -11.97 -21.30 -16.48
C VAL A 181 -12.88 -21.17 -15.25
N ILE A 182 -12.88 -19.99 -14.62
CA ILE A 182 -13.74 -19.70 -13.46
C ILE A 182 -15.12 -19.18 -13.93
N LEU A 183 -16.14 -20.03 -13.77
CA LEU A 183 -17.52 -19.77 -14.17
C LEU A 183 -18.33 -19.21 -12.98
N ARG A 184 -18.77 -17.94 -13.09
CA ARG A 184 -19.55 -17.26 -12.03
C ARG A 184 -20.85 -16.67 -12.58
N SER A 185 -21.89 -16.62 -11.73
CA SER A 185 -23.16 -15.94 -12.04
C SER A 185 -23.77 -16.40 -13.37
N THR A 186 -24.04 -15.49 -14.30
CA THR A 186 -24.60 -15.76 -15.64
C THR A 186 -23.71 -16.64 -16.52
N ARG A 187 -22.43 -16.84 -16.17
CA ARG A 187 -21.50 -17.72 -16.89
C ARG A 187 -21.59 -19.17 -16.42
N LEU A 188 -22.14 -19.42 -15.24
CA LEU A 188 -22.25 -20.78 -14.72
C LEU A 188 -23.49 -21.48 -15.28
N THR A 189 -23.41 -21.85 -16.56
CA THR A 189 -24.46 -22.50 -17.34
C THR A 189 -23.96 -23.80 -17.97
N LEU A 190 -24.86 -24.74 -18.23
CA LEU A 190 -24.56 -26.01 -18.88
C LEU A 190 -23.93 -25.79 -20.27
N GLY A 191 -24.40 -24.80 -21.02
CA GLY A 191 -23.89 -24.51 -22.36
C GLY A 191 -22.43 -24.03 -22.36
N LEU A 192 -22.05 -23.15 -21.44
CA LEU A 192 -20.67 -22.67 -21.37
C LEU A 192 -19.74 -23.73 -20.74
N ARG A 193 -20.23 -24.50 -19.77
CA ARG A 193 -19.53 -25.68 -19.24
C ARG A 193 -19.18 -26.68 -20.37
N LYS A 194 -20.19 -27.14 -21.12
CA LYS A 194 -19.98 -28.09 -22.23
C LYS A 194 -19.02 -27.56 -23.29
N HIS A 195 -19.03 -26.24 -23.51
CA HIS A 195 -18.07 -25.61 -24.40
C HIS A 195 -16.63 -25.68 -23.87
N CYS A 196 -16.42 -25.46 -22.57
CA CYS A 196 -15.09 -25.64 -21.95
C CYS A 196 -14.63 -27.09 -22.10
N GLU A 197 -15.52 -28.05 -21.80
CA GLU A 197 -15.23 -29.49 -21.93
C GLU A 197 -14.90 -29.89 -23.38
N ALA A 198 -15.64 -29.36 -24.36
CA ALA A 198 -15.38 -29.61 -25.78
C ALA A 198 -14.03 -29.06 -26.27
N LEU A 199 -13.54 -27.99 -25.65
CA LEU A 199 -12.22 -27.41 -25.92
C LEU A 199 -11.10 -28.06 -25.09
N GLY A 200 -11.41 -29.04 -24.23
CA GLY A 200 -10.43 -29.64 -23.31
C GLY A 200 -9.98 -28.68 -22.19
N LEU A 201 -10.74 -27.61 -21.92
CA LEU A 201 -10.41 -26.62 -20.89
C LEU A 201 -10.89 -27.09 -19.51
N ALA A 202 -9.98 -27.03 -18.54
CA ALA A 202 -10.34 -27.20 -17.14
C ALA A 202 -11.26 -26.06 -16.68
N TRP A 203 -12.25 -26.37 -15.86
CA TRP A 203 -13.21 -25.38 -15.38
C TRP A 203 -13.60 -25.62 -13.92
N VAL A 204 -13.91 -24.52 -13.24
CA VAL A 204 -14.53 -24.55 -11.92
C VAL A 204 -15.62 -23.49 -11.86
N GLY A 205 -16.72 -23.81 -11.20
CA GLY A 205 -17.83 -22.90 -10.99
C GLY A 205 -17.87 -22.35 -9.57
N VAL A 206 -18.34 -21.11 -9.41
CA VAL A 206 -18.70 -20.58 -8.09
C VAL A 206 -20.19 -20.25 -8.06
N SER A 207 -20.90 -21.00 -7.21
CA SER A 207 -22.35 -21.00 -7.17
C SER A 207 -22.91 -19.76 -6.50
N ALA A 208 -23.93 -19.16 -7.13
CA ALA A 208 -24.76 -18.16 -6.46
C ALA A 208 -25.61 -18.82 -5.36
N GLY A 209 -25.86 -18.07 -4.27
CA GLY A 209 -26.55 -18.59 -3.08
C GLY A 209 -27.99 -19.07 -3.32
N ASN A 210 -28.65 -18.58 -4.36
CA ASN A 210 -30.04 -18.94 -4.71
C ASN A 210 -30.17 -20.21 -5.54
N ARG A 211 -29.06 -20.80 -6.00
CA ARG A 211 -29.08 -22.01 -6.83
C ARG A 211 -29.44 -23.25 -6.00
N THR A 212 -30.23 -24.16 -6.58
CA THR A 212 -30.65 -25.41 -5.95
C THR A 212 -29.89 -26.59 -6.56
N TYR A 213 -29.48 -27.52 -5.72
CA TYR A 213 -28.79 -28.76 -6.07
C TYR A 213 -29.54 -29.95 -5.49
N THR A 214 -29.66 -31.03 -6.26
CA THR A 214 -30.14 -32.34 -5.80
C THR A 214 -28.92 -33.17 -5.40
N MET A 215 -28.77 -33.47 -4.12
CA MET A 215 -27.61 -34.20 -3.60
C MET A 215 -27.70 -35.69 -3.99
N GLN A 216 -26.64 -36.26 -4.56
CA GLN A 216 -26.63 -37.68 -4.95
C GLN A 216 -26.69 -38.62 -3.75
N ALA A 217 -26.13 -38.23 -2.61
CA ALA A 217 -26.06 -39.06 -1.41
C ALA A 217 -27.43 -39.40 -0.79
N ASN A 218 -28.44 -38.53 -0.96
CA ASN A 218 -29.72 -38.67 -0.27
C ASN A 218 -30.94 -38.21 -1.10
N GLY A 219 -30.75 -37.79 -2.35
CA GLY A 219 -31.80 -37.28 -3.22
C GLY A 219 -32.42 -35.94 -2.78
N LYS A 220 -31.96 -35.32 -1.69
CA LYS A 220 -32.56 -34.10 -1.15
C LYS A 220 -32.13 -32.89 -1.98
N GLN A 221 -33.09 -32.01 -2.22
CA GLN A 221 -32.83 -30.69 -2.79
C GLN A 221 -32.35 -29.72 -1.72
N GLN A 222 -31.21 -29.07 -1.97
CA GLN A 222 -30.64 -28.07 -1.08
C GLN A 222 -30.23 -26.83 -1.87
N ARG A 223 -30.52 -25.65 -1.31
CA ARG A 223 -30.02 -24.38 -1.87
C ARG A 223 -28.57 -24.18 -1.49
N ALA A 224 -27.77 -23.57 -2.37
CA ALA A 224 -26.38 -23.21 -2.10
C ALA A 224 -26.24 -22.40 -0.80
N LYS A 225 -27.14 -21.43 -0.54
CA LYS A 225 -27.15 -20.66 0.72
C LYS A 225 -27.35 -21.52 1.97
N ALA A 226 -28.05 -22.64 1.87
CA ALA A 226 -28.18 -23.59 2.98
C ALA A 226 -26.88 -24.39 3.15
N LEU A 227 -26.29 -24.88 2.06
CA LEU A 227 -25.01 -25.59 2.07
C LEU A 227 -23.86 -24.76 2.63
N LEU A 228 -23.81 -23.46 2.31
CA LEU A 228 -22.83 -22.51 2.87
C LEU A 228 -22.93 -22.39 4.40
N ARG A 229 -24.13 -22.57 4.97
CA ARG A 229 -24.39 -22.46 6.41
C ARG A 229 -24.23 -23.79 7.16
N SER A 230 -23.87 -24.87 6.47
CA SER A 230 -23.69 -26.18 7.09
C SER A 230 -22.64 -26.11 8.20
N LYS A 231 -22.94 -26.74 9.35
CA LYS A 231 -21.98 -26.96 10.42
C LYS A 231 -21.11 -28.16 10.04
N VAL A 232 -19.80 -27.98 10.07
CA VAL A 232 -18.80 -28.97 9.65
C VAL A 232 -17.80 -29.11 10.79
N LYS A 233 -17.32 -30.32 11.05
CA LYS A 233 -16.29 -30.55 12.07
C LYS A 233 -14.91 -30.13 11.54
N GLU A 234 -14.03 -29.72 12.45
CA GLU A 234 -12.74 -29.12 12.09
C GLU A 234 -11.83 -30.12 11.34
N GLU A 235 -11.87 -31.39 11.73
CA GLU A 235 -11.07 -32.48 11.16
C GLU A 235 -11.44 -32.86 9.73
N GLN A 236 -12.55 -32.34 9.18
CA GLN A 236 -13.00 -32.66 7.82
C GLN A 236 -12.46 -31.68 6.77
N TRP A 237 -11.83 -30.60 7.20
CA TRP A 237 -11.29 -29.58 6.31
C TRP A 237 -9.92 -29.96 5.76
N HIS A 238 -9.74 -29.79 4.45
CA HIS A 238 -8.43 -29.74 3.83
C HIS A 238 -7.93 -28.28 3.85
N ILE A 239 -6.79 -28.03 4.48
CA ILE A 239 -6.25 -26.69 4.65
C ILE A 239 -5.33 -26.35 3.47
N LEU A 240 -5.60 -25.23 2.81
CA LEU A 240 -4.78 -24.62 1.76
C LEU A 240 -4.09 -23.39 2.37
N ASN A 241 -2.91 -23.60 2.95
CA ASN A 241 -2.19 -22.57 3.70
C ASN A 241 -1.77 -21.40 2.81
N ASP A 242 -1.25 -21.70 1.62
CA ASP A 242 -0.74 -20.69 0.68
C ASP A 242 -1.90 -19.83 0.14
N GLU A 243 -3.06 -20.44 -0.12
CA GLU A 243 -4.25 -19.77 -0.62
C GLU A 243 -5.13 -19.17 0.51
N GLY A 244 -4.71 -19.29 1.77
CA GLY A 244 -5.42 -18.73 2.92
C GLY A 244 -6.87 -19.23 3.03
N ALA A 245 -7.12 -20.47 2.63
CA ALA A 245 -8.45 -21.06 2.54
C ALA A 245 -8.49 -22.48 3.10
N ARG A 246 -9.68 -22.98 3.39
CA ARG A 246 -9.92 -24.38 3.69
C ARG A 246 -11.07 -24.91 2.86
N VAL A 247 -10.95 -26.17 2.42
CA VAL A 247 -11.86 -26.79 1.46
C VAL A 247 -12.42 -28.09 2.04
N LEU A 248 -13.71 -28.30 1.85
CA LEU A 248 -14.42 -29.52 2.23
C LEU A 248 -15.22 -30.03 1.03
N SER A 249 -15.09 -31.33 0.73
CA SER A 249 -15.96 -31.97 -0.25
C SER A 249 -17.35 -32.24 0.34
N LEU A 250 -18.39 -31.75 -0.34
CA LEU A 250 -19.79 -32.03 0.00
C LEU A 250 -20.38 -33.19 -0.84
N GLY A 251 -19.59 -33.76 -1.75
CA GLY A 251 -19.99 -34.88 -2.60
C GLY A 251 -20.63 -34.46 -3.94
N GLY A 252 -21.18 -35.44 -4.65
CA GLY A 252 -21.82 -35.26 -5.95
C GLY A 252 -23.24 -34.71 -5.85
N ALA A 253 -23.62 -33.88 -6.82
CA ALA A 253 -24.94 -33.28 -6.91
C ALA A 253 -25.32 -32.98 -8.37
N GLU A 254 -26.61 -32.80 -8.61
CA GLU A 254 -27.15 -32.37 -9.90
C GLU A 254 -27.82 -31.01 -9.79
N ALA A 255 -27.64 -30.17 -10.80
CA ALA A 255 -28.38 -28.92 -10.97
C ALA A 255 -28.84 -28.76 -12.41
N SER A 256 -30.11 -28.44 -12.64
CA SER A 256 -30.68 -28.27 -13.98
C SER A 256 -29.91 -27.28 -14.86
N ALA A 257 -29.33 -26.24 -14.25
CA ALA A 257 -28.58 -25.20 -14.96
C ALA A 257 -27.11 -25.56 -15.27
N VAL A 258 -26.55 -26.66 -14.74
CA VAL A 258 -25.11 -27.00 -14.86
C VAL A 258 -24.85 -28.48 -15.16
N GLY A 259 -25.79 -29.36 -14.86
CA GLY A 259 -25.65 -30.82 -14.95
C GLY A 259 -25.11 -31.45 -13.67
N SER A 260 -24.52 -32.64 -13.81
CA SER A 260 -23.84 -33.37 -12.74
C SER A 260 -22.53 -32.67 -12.36
N VAL A 261 -22.32 -32.42 -11.07
CA VAL A 261 -21.14 -31.73 -10.52
C VAL A 261 -20.77 -32.29 -9.16
N SER A 262 -19.53 -32.05 -8.71
CA SER A 262 -19.15 -32.19 -7.31
C SER A 262 -19.13 -30.84 -6.62
N LEU A 263 -19.66 -30.78 -5.41
CA LEU A 263 -19.74 -29.58 -4.59
C LEU A 263 -18.57 -29.54 -3.60
N MET A 264 -17.91 -28.40 -3.49
CA MET A 264 -16.87 -28.10 -2.53
C MET A 264 -17.21 -26.84 -1.75
N LEU A 265 -17.28 -26.94 -0.44
CA LEU A 265 -17.39 -25.79 0.44
C LEU A 265 -15.98 -25.24 0.66
N VAL A 266 -15.77 -23.98 0.30
CA VAL A 266 -14.53 -23.26 0.53
C VAL A 266 -14.80 -22.16 1.54
N GLU A 267 -13.97 -22.08 2.57
CA GLU A 267 -14.00 -21.00 3.55
C GLU A 267 -12.68 -20.23 3.50
N LYS A 268 -12.75 -18.92 3.30
CA LYS A 268 -11.58 -18.04 3.43
C LYS A 268 -11.23 -17.91 4.90
N MET A 269 -10.00 -18.24 5.27
CA MET A 269 -9.52 -18.13 6.64
C MET A 269 -9.36 -16.67 7.10
N ALA A 270 -9.40 -15.71 6.17
CA ALA A 270 -9.21 -14.30 6.44
C ALA A 270 -10.44 -13.59 7.02
N ASP A 271 -11.66 -14.04 6.70
CA ASP A 271 -12.90 -13.37 7.12
C ASP A 271 -14.04 -14.37 7.40
N GLY A 272 -13.75 -15.67 7.33
CA GLY A 272 -14.73 -16.74 7.42
C GLY A 272 -15.74 -16.74 6.27
N GLU A 273 -15.50 -15.99 5.19
CA GLU A 273 -16.42 -15.95 4.06
C GLU A 273 -16.44 -17.31 3.35
N ARG A 274 -17.64 -17.83 3.13
CA ARG A 274 -17.85 -19.14 2.52
C ARG A 274 -18.35 -19.03 1.09
N PHE A 275 -17.75 -19.84 0.23
CA PHE A 275 -18.09 -20.00 -1.17
C PHE A 275 -18.40 -21.46 -1.47
N LEU A 276 -19.33 -21.68 -2.40
CA LEU A 276 -19.65 -23.01 -2.88
C LEU A 276 -19.05 -23.15 -4.27
N TYR A 277 -17.88 -23.79 -4.32
CA TYR A 277 -17.21 -24.16 -5.55
C TYR A 277 -17.84 -25.43 -6.10
N ILE A 278 -17.91 -25.54 -7.42
CA ILE A 278 -18.40 -26.72 -8.11
C ILE A 278 -17.42 -27.12 -9.20
N ALA A 279 -17.14 -28.40 -9.29
CA ALA A 279 -16.20 -28.97 -10.25
C ALA A 279 -16.86 -30.16 -10.99
N PRO A 280 -16.27 -30.66 -12.09
CA PRO A 280 -16.73 -31.89 -12.74
C PRO A 280 -16.90 -33.04 -11.74
N ALA A 281 -17.97 -33.82 -11.89
CA ALA A 281 -18.28 -34.93 -10.99
C ALA A 281 -17.34 -36.12 -11.21
N GLU A 282 -16.79 -36.23 -12.41
CA GLU A 282 -15.98 -37.33 -12.92
C GLU A 282 -14.53 -37.27 -12.42
N LEU A 283 -14.07 -36.11 -11.95
CA LEU A 283 -12.71 -35.91 -11.47
C LEU A 283 -12.47 -36.57 -10.10
N SER A 284 -11.24 -36.97 -9.84
CA SER A 284 -10.81 -37.43 -8.51
C SER A 284 -10.95 -36.29 -7.49
N GLN A 285 -10.92 -36.62 -6.20
CA GLN A 285 -10.96 -35.60 -5.14
C GLN A 285 -9.72 -34.70 -5.19
N GLU A 286 -8.56 -35.26 -5.51
CA GLU A 286 -7.28 -34.55 -5.61
C GLU A 286 -7.31 -33.55 -6.78
N ASP A 287 -7.76 -33.96 -7.96
CA ASP A 287 -7.88 -33.07 -9.12
C ASP A 287 -8.86 -31.92 -8.86
N ARG A 288 -9.96 -32.21 -8.15
CA ARG A 288 -10.95 -31.19 -7.75
C ARG A 288 -10.36 -30.17 -6.80
N LEU A 289 -9.56 -30.61 -5.83
CA LEU A 289 -8.83 -29.72 -4.91
C LEU A 289 -7.82 -28.87 -5.67
N GLY A 290 -7.05 -29.46 -6.60
CA GLY A 290 -6.13 -28.73 -7.46
C GLY A 290 -6.81 -27.63 -8.27
N LEU A 291 -7.97 -27.90 -8.88
CA LEU A 291 -8.73 -26.88 -9.61
C LEU A 291 -9.19 -25.71 -8.73
N VAL A 292 -9.65 -26.01 -7.50
CA VAL A 292 -10.04 -24.97 -6.54
C VAL A 292 -8.83 -24.17 -6.10
N GLN A 293 -7.69 -24.82 -5.89
CA GLN A 293 -6.44 -24.16 -5.50
C GLN A 293 -5.99 -23.16 -6.58
N VAL A 294 -5.92 -23.58 -7.85
CA VAL A 294 -5.57 -22.69 -8.98
C VAL A 294 -6.56 -21.53 -9.09
N ALA A 295 -7.87 -21.79 -8.91
CA ALA A 295 -8.88 -20.74 -8.95
C ALA A 295 -8.75 -19.73 -7.79
N LEU A 296 -8.42 -20.20 -6.59
CA LEU A 296 -8.16 -19.35 -5.43
C LEU A 296 -6.89 -18.53 -5.63
N ALA A 297 -5.81 -19.13 -6.13
CA ALA A 297 -4.57 -18.42 -6.47
C ALA A 297 -4.82 -17.33 -7.53
N THR A 298 -5.65 -17.62 -8.54
CA THR A 298 -6.06 -16.63 -9.55
C THR A 298 -6.84 -15.46 -8.95
N GLU A 299 -7.70 -15.71 -7.95
CA GLU A 299 -8.41 -14.67 -7.21
C GLU A 299 -7.49 -13.89 -6.27
N GLN A 300 -6.48 -14.56 -5.69
CA GLN A 300 -5.45 -13.89 -4.91
C GLN A 300 -4.54 -13.01 -5.76
N ALA A 301 -4.32 -13.34 -7.04
CA ALA A 301 -3.60 -12.51 -7.99
C ALA A 301 -4.37 -11.22 -8.40
N GLU A 302 -5.53 -10.93 -7.81
CA GLU A 302 -6.24 -9.67 -8.01
C GLU A 302 -5.36 -8.44 -7.67
N PRO A 303 -5.48 -7.33 -8.42
CA PRO A 303 -4.64 -6.12 -8.27
C PRO A 303 -4.56 -5.51 -6.86
N GLU A 304 -5.54 -5.80 -6.02
CA GLU A 304 -5.59 -5.30 -4.66
C GLU A 304 -4.67 -6.07 -3.71
N ASN A 305 -4.52 -7.39 -3.91
CA ASN A 305 -3.62 -8.23 -3.11
C ASN A 305 -2.16 -8.03 -3.48
N SER A 306 -1.84 -7.79 -4.76
CA SER A 306 -0.46 -7.55 -5.19
C SER A 306 0.16 -6.32 -4.51
N LYS A 307 -0.63 -5.27 -4.23
CA LYS A 307 -0.16 -4.11 -3.45
C LYS A 307 0.08 -4.43 -1.97
N LEU A 308 -0.70 -5.33 -1.38
CA LEU A 308 -0.49 -5.77 0.00
C LEU A 308 0.80 -6.59 0.11
N VAL A 309 1.09 -7.45 -0.87
CA VAL A 309 2.37 -8.17 -0.97
C VAL A 309 3.55 -7.20 -1.09
N ASP A 310 3.44 -6.17 -1.93
CA ASP A 310 4.44 -5.10 -2.00
C ASP A 310 4.69 -4.46 -0.64
N MET A 311 3.61 -4.16 0.09
CA MET A 311 3.69 -3.55 1.40
C MET A 311 4.36 -4.48 2.42
N VAL A 312 4.06 -5.78 2.43
CA VAL A 312 4.71 -6.75 3.32
C VAL A 312 6.21 -6.78 3.06
N ALA A 313 6.65 -6.85 1.79
CA ALA A 313 8.08 -6.83 1.45
C ALA A 313 8.78 -5.53 1.90
N LEU A 314 8.13 -4.38 1.75
CA LEU A 314 8.68 -3.10 2.24
C LEU A 314 8.74 -3.04 3.77
N LEU A 315 7.76 -3.62 4.47
CA LEU A 315 7.73 -3.69 5.93
C LEU A 315 8.80 -4.64 6.47
N GLU A 316 9.01 -5.78 5.83
CA GLU A 316 10.08 -6.73 6.16
C GLU A 316 11.43 -6.03 6.08
N LYS A 317 11.70 -5.37 4.95
CA LYS A 317 12.90 -4.57 4.75
C LYS A 317 13.03 -3.48 5.81
N SER A 318 11.98 -2.69 6.03
CA SER A 318 11.91 -1.67 7.08
C SER A 318 12.25 -2.19 8.48
N LYS A 319 11.77 -3.39 8.81
CA LYS A 319 11.93 -3.96 10.14
C LYS A 319 13.38 -4.28 10.48
N SER A 320 14.20 -4.58 9.48
CA SER A 320 15.63 -4.84 9.66
C SER A 320 16.44 -3.60 10.10
N PHE A 321 15.90 -2.38 9.91
CA PHE A 321 16.54 -1.12 10.33
C PHE A 321 15.87 -0.48 11.54
N ILE A 322 14.58 -0.76 11.76
CA ILE A 322 13.75 0.04 12.67
C ILE A 322 13.31 -0.74 13.91
N ARG A 323 13.49 -0.13 15.08
CA ARG A 323 13.18 -0.69 16.41
C ARG A 323 11.71 -0.61 16.80
N ALA A 324 10.91 0.19 16.07
CA ALA A 324 9.48 0.35 16.32
C ALA A 324 8.77 -1.02 16.41
N GLN A 325 7.93 -1.16 17.43
CA GLN A 325 7.19 -2.41 17.68
C GLN A 325 5.76 -2.36 17.15
N THR A 326 5.35 -1.22 16.60
CA THR A 326 3.99 -0.95 16.16
C THR A 326 4.00 -0.63 14.66
N ALA A 327 3.18 -1.34 13.90
CA ALA A 327 2.85 -0.97 12.53
C ALA A 327 1.47 -0.28 12.48
N THR A 328 1.27 0.68 11.59
CA THR A 328 0.00 1.38 11.46
C THR A 328 -0.37 1.68 10.00
N PHE A 329 -1.66 1.61 9.70
CA PHE A 329 -2.17 1.70 8.34
C PHE A 329 -3.54 2.40 8.30
N ASP A 330 -4.01 2.71 7.10
CA ASP A 330 -5.38 3.17 6.87
C ASP A 330 -6.40 2.00 6.94
N ALA A 331 -7.67 2.30 6.67
CA ALA A 331 -8.73 1.30 6.72
C ALA A 331 -8.69 0.27 5.56
N TRP A 332 -8.05 0.63 4.44
CA TRP A 332 -7.95 -0.24 3.26
C TRP A 332 -7.06 -1.46 3.56
N PHE A 333 -5.98 -1.25 4.33
CA PHE A 333 -5.10 -2.32 4.82
C PHE A 333 -5.72 -3.20 5.93
N HIS A 334 -6.99 -2.99 6.31
CA HIS A 334 -7.68 -3.86 7.27
C HIS A 334 -8.05 -5.20 6.60
N VAL A 335 -7.04 -6.01 6.31
CA VAL A 335 -7.14 -7.33 5.70
C VAL A 335 -6.41 -8.31 6.61
N THR A 336 -7.10 -9.36 7.03
CA THR A 336 -6.60 -10.27 8.09
C THR A 336 -5.27 -10.92 7.74
N TRP A 337 -5.14 -11.51 6.55
CA TRP A 337 -3.90 -12.17 6.15
C TRP A 337 -2.73 -11.17 6.16
N PHE A 338 -2.98 -9.93 5.72
CA PHE A 338 -1.97 -8.87 5.72
C PHE A 338 -1.57 -8.51 7.15
N ILE A 339 -2.55 -8.29 8.04
CA ILE A 339 -2.28 -8.00 9.45
C ILE A 339 -1.46 -9.13 10.09
N GLN A 340 -1.80 -10.39 9.82
CA GLN A 340 -1.07 -11.54 10.33
C GLN A 340 0.36 -11.57 9.78
N ALA A 341 0.54 -11.38 8.47
CA ALA A 341 1.86 -11.28 7.86
C ALA A 341 2.71 -10.17 8.51
N VAL A 342 2.14 -8.99 8.79
CA VAL A 342 2.85 -7.91 9.50
C VAL A 342 3.25 -8.34 10.92
N LEU A 343 2.41 -9.07 11.64
CA LEU A 343 2.76 -9.59 12.97
C LEU A 343 3.89 -10.64 12.88
N ASP A 344 3.85 -11.50 11.87
CA ASP A 344 4.84 -12.56 11.64
C ASP A 344 6.23 -11.98 11.28
N LEU A 345 6.29 -10.78 10.69
CA LEU A 345 7.53 -10.00 10.52
C LEU A 345 8.15 -9.52 11.84
N GLY A 346 7.51 -9.74 12.99
CA GLY A 346 8.03 -9.39 14.31
C GLY A 346 7.58 -8.01 14.83
N PHE A 347 6.58 -7.39 14.20
CA PHE A 347 5.85 -6.29 14.85
C PHE A 347 5.02 -6.84 16.01
N LYS A 348 5.12 -6.24 17.19
CA LYS A 348 4.34 -6.70 18.36
C LYS A 348 2.85 -6.41 18.20
N ARG A 349 2.50 -5.41 17.39
CA ARG A 349 1.13 -4.96 17.22
C ARG A 349 0.91 -4.19 15.93
N VAL A 350 -0.33 -4.24 15.46
CA VAL A 350 -0.86 -3.45 14.36
C VAL A 350 -1.97 -2.55 14.89
N VAL A 351 -2.00 -1.28 14.44
CA VAL A 351 -3.06 -0.32 14.74
C VAL A 351 -3.61 0.29 13.47
N LEU A 352 -4.93 0.16 13.24
CA LEU A 352 -5.61 0.69 12.06
C LEU A 352 -7.10 0.93 12.34
N PRO A 353 -7.84 1.65 11.49
CA PRO A 353 -9.28 1.85 11.65
C PRO A 353 -10.06 0.53 11.57
N ALA A 354 -11.00 0.33 12.49
CA ALA A 354 -11.87 -0.84 12.49
C ALA A 354 -12.87 -0.79 11.31
N LYS A 355 -12.95 -1.88 10.54
CA LYS A 355 -13.94 -2.03 9.47
C LYS A 355 -15.36 -2.01 10.03
N THR A 356 -16.25 -1.27 9.38
CA THR A 356 -17.61 -0.99 9.87
C THR A 356 -18.52 -2.21 9.87
N ASP A 357 -18.32 -3.07 8.88
CA ASP A 357 -19.05 -4.30 8.59
C ASP A 357 -18.45 -5.54 9.28
N ARG A 358 -17.25 -5.42 9.87
CA ARG A 358 -16.61 -6.50 10.60
C ARG A 358 -17.26 -6.73 11.97
N LEU A 359 -17.45 -7.99 12.31
CA LEU A 359 -18.08 -8.43 13.54
C LEU A 359 -17.04 -8.79 14.61
N TYR A 360 -17.32 -8.40 15.85
CA TYR A 360 -16.46 -8.62 17.01
C TYR A 360 -17.27 -9.27 18.13
N ALA A 361 -16.74 -10.35 18.70
CA ALA A 361 -17.38 -11.11 19.76
C ALA A 361 -16.93 -10.60 21.15
N ALA A 362 -17.89 -10.23 22.00
CA ALA A 362 -17.66 -9.89 23.41
C ALA A 362 -18.93 -10.12 24.22
N LYS A 363 -18.78 -10.44 25.51
CA LYS A 363 -19.92 -10.64 26.43
C LYS A 363 -20.99 -11.63 25.94
N GLY A 364 -20.60 -12.64 25.17
CA GLY A 364 -21.53 -13.64 24.61
C GLY A 364 -22.29 -13.19 23.36
N GLU A 365 -22.04 -11.98 22.87
CA GLU A 365 -22.67 -11.42 21.67
C GLU A 365 -21.64 -11.10 20.59
N THR A 366 -22.08 -11.07 19.33
CA THR A 366 -21.24 -10.75 18.17
C THR A 366 -21.86 -9.58 17.43
N LYS A 367 -21.17 -8.44 17.42
CA LYS A 367 -21.68 -7.16 16.91
C LYS A 367 -20.63 -6.39 16.14
N THR A 368 -21.05 -5.46 15.30
CA THR A 368 -20.17 -4.47 14.66
C THR A 368 -19.62 -3.49 15.70
N TRP A 369 -18.53 -2.79 15.37
CA TRP A 369 -18.00 -1.78 16.30
C TRP A 369 -19.00 -0.64 16.56
N LYS A 370 -19.85 -0.28 15.60
CA LYS A 370 -20.87 0.78 15.76
C LYS A 370 -21.95 0.42 16.76
N GLU A 371 -22.29 -0.86 16.86
CA GLU A 371 -23.22 -1.35 17.87
C GLU A 371 -22.54 -1.37 19.24
N TRP A 372 -21.30 -1.88 19.31
CA TRP A 372 -20.51 -1.84 20.55
C TRP A 372 -20.26 -0.43 21.06
N GLU A 373 -20.04 0.54 20.17
CA GLU A 373 -19.83 1.94 20.52
C GLU A 373 -20.95 2.49 21.40
N LYS A 374 -22.21 2.11 21.11
CA LYS A 374 -23.40 2.55 21.84
C LYS A 374 -23.49 1.95 23.25
N GLU A 375 -22.84 0.81 23.48
CA GLU A 375 -22.89 0.07 24.74
C GLU A 375 -21.70 0.31 25.65
N VAL A 376 -20.61 0.82 25.08
CA VAL A 376 -19.41 1.16 25.83
C VAL A 376 -19.56 2.60 26.30
N HIS A 377 -19.94 2.73 27.57
CA HIS A 377 -20.15 4.00 28.24
C HIS A 377 -18.90 4.41 29.03
N ARG A 378 -18.82 5.68 29.46
CA ARG A 378 -17.73 6.29 30.26
C ARG A 378 -16.43 6.55 29.47
N PRO A 379 -16.36 7.67 28.72
CA PRO A 379 -15.11 8.10 28.10
C PRO A 379 -14.06 8.56 29.13
N LYS A 380 -12.80 8.28 28.83
CA LYS A 380 -11.63 8.88 29.49
C LYS A 380 -11.10 10.00 28.61
N ARG A 381 -10.88 11.19 29.17
CA ARG A 381 -10.17 12.28 28.46
C ARG A 381 -8.67 11.99 28.46
N ILE A 382 -8.03 12.12 27.31
CA ILE A 382 -6.58 11.98 27.13
C ILE A 382 -6.05 13.11 26.25
N SER A 383 -4.75 13.36 26.33
CA SER A 383 -4.02 14.27 25.45
C SER A 383 -2.99 13.50 24.63
N VAL A 384 -3.04 13.63 23.32
CA VAL A 384 -2.13 12.96 22.38
C VAL A 384 -1.66 13.98 21.36
N LEU A 385 -0.33 14.15 21.24
CA LEU A 385 0.28 15.10 20.29
C LEU A 385 -0.32 16.51 20.38
N GLY A 386 -0.55 17.00 21.61
CA GLY A 386 -1.14 18.32 21.88
C GLY A 386 -2.65 18.43 21.63
N ARG A 387 -3.34 17.36 21.21
CA ARG A 387 -4.78 17.35 20.96
C ARG A 387 -5.52 16.61 22.07
N GLN A 388 -6.66 17.17 22.48
CA GLN A 388 -7.55 16.56 23.47
C GLN A 388 -8.54 15.63 22.78
N MET A 389 -8.86 14.51 23.42
CA MET A 389 -9.81 13.53 22.90
C MET A 389 -10.45 12.71 24.01
N LEU A 390 -11.65 12.21 23.74
CA LEU A 390 -12.34 11.23 24.57
C LEU A 390 -12.10 9.84 24.00
N VAL A 391 -11.66 8.90 24.85
CA VAL A 391 -11.43 7.51 24.45
C VAL A 391 -12.22 6.53 25.30
N ARG A 392 -12.69 5.48 24.66
CA ARG A 392 -13.33 4.31 25.28
C ARG A 392 -12.70 3.05 24.72
N ARG A 393 -12.67 1.98 25.51
CA ARG A 393 -12.06 0.71 25.11
C ARG A 393 -13.00 -0.45 25.32
N LEU A 394 -13.00 -1.38 24.38
CA LEU A 394 -13.59 -2.70 24.52
C LEU A 394 -12.60 -3.76 24.08
N LYS A 395 -12.34 -4.76 24.93
CA LYS A 395 -11.61 -5.97 24.54
C LYS A 395 -12.58 -6.93 23.87
N VAL A 396 -12.24 -7.42 22.70
CA VAL A 396 -13.09 -8.27 21.88
C VAL A 396 -12.30 -9.46 21.34
N LYS A 397 -13.02 -10.49 20.92
CA LYS A 397 -12.47 -11.56 20.09
C LYS A 397 -12.89 -11.29 18.64
N ASP A 398 -11.89 -11.10 17.81
CA ASP A 398 -12.00 -11.14 16.37
C ASP A 398 -11.93 -12.61 15.91
N ALA A 399 -12.68 -12.97 14.86
CA ALA A 399 -12.75 -14.36 14.40
C ALA A 399 -11.38 -14.89 13.95
N ASP A 400 -10.59 -14.04 13.30
CA ASP A 400 -9.38 -14.45 12.61
C ASP A 400 -8.12 -13.90 13.30
N LEU A 401 -8.19 -12.71 13.89
CA LEU A 401 -7.07 -12.07 14.61
C LEU A 401 -7.02 -12.44 16.11
N GLY A 402 -7.99 -13.23 16.59
CA GLY A 402 -8.07 -13.63 17.98
C GLY A 402 -8.40 -12.47 18.93
N ARG A 403 -7.68 -12.34 20.04
CA ARG A 403 -8.00 -11.33 21.07
C ARG A 403 -7.41 -9.97 20.69
N VAL A 404 -8.27 -9.00 20.46
CA VAL A 404 -7.89 -7.63 20.08
C VAL A 404 -8.59 -6.61 20.99
N GLN A 405 -8.25 -5.32 20.83
CA GLN A 405 -9.03 -4.24 21.43
C GLN A 405 -9.56 -3.27 20.38
N LEU A 406 -10.78 -2.82 20.60
CA LEU A 406 -11.38 -1.67 19.94
C LEU A 406 -11.20 -0.44 20.84
N VAL A 407 -10.63 0.62 20.28
CA VAL A 407 -10.50 1.94 20.92
C VAL A 407 -11.39 2.92 20.17
N PHE A 408 -12.49 3.34 20.79
CA PHE A 408 -13.38 4.36 20.25
C PHE A 408 -12.82 5.73 20.62
N VAL A 409 -12.61 6.58 19.61
CA VAL A 409 -11.96 7.88 19.75
C VAL A 409 -12.91 8.96 19.27
N GLN A 410 -12.99 10.04 20.03
CA GLN A 410 -13.72 11.24 19.68
C GLN A 410 -12.81 12.45 19.89
N ASP A 411 -12.40 13.10 18.81
CA ASP A 411 -11.53 14.27 18.88
C ASP A 411 -12.30 15.45 19.52
N ILE A 412 -11.63 16.23 20.37
CA ILE A 412 -12.17 17.46 20.96
C ILE A 412 -11.54 18.65 20.22
N ASP A 413 -12.36 19.48 19.58
CA ASP A 413 -11.93 20.75 19.00
C ASP A 413 -12.19 21.87 19.99
N VAL A 414 -11.14 22.67 20.27
CA VAL A 414 -11.15 23.73 21.27
C VAL A 414 -10.98 25.05 20.54
N GLN A 415 -12.06 25.82 20.42
CA GLN A 415 -12.05 27.13 19.77
C GLN A 415 -12.18 28.24 20.79
N LYS A 416 -11.45 29.34 20.60
CA LYS A 416 -11.71 30.59 21.33
C LYS A 416 -12.68 31.45 20.53
N ARG A 417 -13.86 31.72 21.07
CA ARG A 417 -14.84 32.66 20.50
C ARG A 417 -15.17 33.73 21.54
N ASN A 418 -14.96 35.00 21.19
CA ASN A 418 -15.21 36.15 22.07
C ASN A 418 -14.53 36.03 23.45
N GLY A 419 -13.30 35.51 23.50
CA GLY A 419 -12.56 35.30 24.75
C GLY A 419 -13.01 34.08 25.58
N GLN A 420 -14.11 33.40 25.21
CA GLN A 420 -14.55 32.16 25.82
C GLN A 420 -14.00 30.93 25.08
N VAL A 421 -13.63 29.91 25.86
CA VAL A 421 -13.21 28.60 25.33
C VAL A 421 -14.46 27.76 25.08
N VAL A 422 -14.72 27.44 23.82
CA VAL A 422 -15.80 26.55 23.38
C VAL A 422 -15.19 25.23 22.95
N GLU A 423 -15.58 24.16 23.62
CA GLU A 423 -15.20 22.79 23.23
C GLU A 423 -16.33 22.16 22.40
N THR A 424 -15.97 21.58 21.26
CA THR A 424 -16.87 20.75 20.45
C THR A 424 -16.28 19.36 20.30
N VAL A 425 -17.14 18.34 20.21
CA VAL A 425 -16.72 16.95 20.03
C VAL A 425 -17.01 16.49 18.62
N GLY A 426 -16.02 15.85 18.00
CA GLY A 426 -16.14 15.28 16.67
C GLY A 426 -17.01 14.02 16.63
N ARG A 427 -17.06 13.39 15.45
CA ARG A 427 -17.64 12.05 15.29
C ARG A 427 -16.72 11.01 15.90
N VAL A 428 -17.33 9.94 16.41
CA VAL A 428 -16.59 8.79 16.92
C VAL A 428 -16.08 7.94 15.75
N TYR A 429 -14.85 7.47 15.88
CA TYR A 429 -14.28 6.43 15.03
C TYR A 429 -13.64 5.35 15.91
N ALA A 430 -13.58 4.12 15.41
CA ALA A 430 -12.97 3.00 16.12
C ALA A 430 -11.61 2.64 15.51
N LEU A 431 -10.62 2.46 16.37
CA LEU A 431 -9.33 1.87 16.03
C LEU A 431 -9.29 0.43 16.53
N LEU A 432 -8.82 -0.48 15.69
CA LEU A 432 -8.46 -1.84 16.07
C LEU A 432 -6.97 -1.86 16.45
N CYS A 433 -6.66 -2.49 17.58
CA CYS A 433 -5.29 -2.80 17.97
C CYS A 433 -5.17 -4.29 18.30
N THR A 434 -4.20 -4.97 17.69
CA THR A 434 -3.98 -6.42 17.88
C THR A 434 -3.38 -6.77 19.24
N ASP A 435 -2.86 -5.80 20.00
CA ASP A 435 -2.43 -5.98 21.38
C ASP A 435 -3.54 -5.51 22.34
N PRO A 436 -4.31 -6.42 22.97
CA PRO A 436 -5.47 -6.06 23.79
C PRO A 436 -5.09 -5.42 25.14
N LYS A 437 -3.81 -5.39 25.50
CA LYS A 437 -3.31 -4.81 26.75
C LYS A 437 -2.69 -3.43 26.57
N TRP A 438 -2.45 -2.99 25.33
CA TRP A 438 -1.79 -1.71 25.07
C TRP A 438 -2.64 -0.51 25.49
N ALA A 439 -1.99 0.56 25.95
CA ALA A 439 -2.67 1.72 26.51
C ALA A 439 -3.41 2.52 25.42
N CYS A 440 -4.61 3.01 25.71
CA CYS A 440 -5.46 3.66 24.70
C CYS A 440 -4.83 4.92 24.11
N ASP A 441 -4.15 5.72 24.93
CA ASP A 441 -3.40 6.89 24.49
C ASP A 441 -2.28 6.52 23.51
N LYS A 442 -1.59 5.40 23.74
CA LYS A 442 -0.58 4.87 22.81
C LYS A 442 -1.17 4.34 21.51
N VAL A 443 -2.33 3.67 21.57
CA VAL A 443 -3.08 3.25 20.37
C VAL A 443 -3.43 4.48 19.53
N VAL A 444 -3.98 5.54 20.14
CA VAL A 444 -4.33 6.74 19.39
C VAL A 444 -3.08 7.47 18.90
N GLN A 445 -2.03 7.58 19.71
CA GLN A 445 -0.76 8.17 19.30
C GLN A 445 -0.21 7.49 18.05
N ALA A 446 -0.19 6.15 18.03
CA ALA A 446 0.27 5.39 16.87
C ALA A 446 -0.52 5.74 15.60
N TYR A 447 -1.84 5.76 15.68
CA TYR A 447 -2.67 6.08 14.53
C TYR A 447 -2.55 7.55 14.08
N LYS A 448 -2.38 8.49 15.01
CA LYS A 448 -2.16 9.91 14.65
C LYS A 448 -0.78 10.12 14.02
N LEU A 449 0.24 9.39 14.44
CA LEU A 449 1.57 9.41 13.83
C LEU A 449 1.57 8.86 12.40
N ARG A 450 0.62 7.98 12.03
CA ARG A 450 0.43 7.52 10.64
C ARG A 450 0.36 8.67 9.65
N TRP A 451 -0.29 9.78 10.02
CA TRP A 451 -0.48 10.95 9.14
C TRP A 451 0.84 11.56 8.63
N LYS A 452 1.97 11.28 9.28
CA LYS A 452 3.30 11.70 8.83
C LYS A 452 3.64 11.21 7.43
N ILE A 453 3.16 10.03 7.02
CA ILE A 453 3.38 9.54 5.65
C ILE A 453 2.64 10.41 4.60
N GLU A 454 1.47 10.95 4.94
CA GLU A 454 0.72 11.85 4.04
C GLU A 454 1.37 13.23 3.97
N GLU A 455 1.90 13.73 5.10
CA GLU A 455 2.72 14.95 5.13
C GLU A 455 3.98 14.78 4.28
N PHE A 456 4.66 13.64 4.42
CA PHE A 456 5.79 13.25 3.60
C PHE A 456 5.43 13.27 2.11
N TYR A 457 4.38 12.59 1.68
CA TYR A 457 3.97 12.59 0.27
C TYR A 457 3.72 13.99 -0.27
N ARG A 458 3.12 14.87 0.52
CA ARG A 458 2.89 16.26 0.13
C ARG A 458 4.23 17.00 -0.05
N GLU A 459 5.13 16.85 0.91
CA GLU A 459 6.46 17.45 0.90
C GLU A 459 7.28 16.98 -0.31
N VAL A 460 7.42 15.67 -0.54
CA VAL A 460 8.26 15.17 -1.64
C VAL A 460 7.72 15.48 -3.03
N ARG A 461 6.40 15.65 -3.17
CA ARG A 461 5.77 16.11 -4.42
C ARG A 461 6.03 17.59 -4.69
N GLN A 462 5.96 18.42 -3.66
CA GLN A 462 6.07 19.87 -3.78
C GLN A 462 7.54 20.30 -3.89
N ASN A 463 8.39 19.73 -3.03
CA ASN A 463 9.71 20.27 -2.73
C ASN A 463 10.86 19.33 -3.06
N HIS A 464 10.63 18.03 -3.36
CA HIS A 464 11.71 17.08 -3.68
C HIS A 464 11.60 16.43 -5.07
N GLY A 465 10.76 17.00 -5.94
CA GLY A 465 10.66 16.58 -7.33
C GLY A 465 10.14 15.16 -7.59
N LEU A 466 9.48 14.49 -6.63
CA LEU A 466 9.04 13.08 -6.74
C LEU A 466 8.30 12.80 -8.07
N THR A 467 7.45 13.72 -8.52
CA THR A 467 6.61 13.54 -9.72
C THR A 467 7.23 14.11 -10.99
N ARG A 468 8.38 14.79 -10.90
CA ARG A 468 8.94 15.61 -11.99
C ARG A 468 10.05 14.92 -12.80
N PHE A 469 10.28 13.63 -12.60
CA PHE A 469 11.28 12.90 -13.37
C PHE A 469 10.91 12.73 -14.86
N HIS A 470 11.89 12.90 -15.73
CA HIS A 470 11.78 12.63 -17.18
C HIS A 470 12.41 11.29 -17.61
N GLY A 471 13.01 10.54 -16.67
CA GLY A 471 13.57 9.22 -16.93
C GLY A 471 12.55 8.24 -17.51
N ARG A 472 12.99 7.45 -18.49
CA ARG A 472 12.15 6.45 -19.20
C ARG A 472 12.57 5.00 -18.96
N ASN A 473 13.70 4.78 -18.31
CA ASN A 473 14.14 3.46 -17.85
C ASN A 473 13.66 3.24 -16.41
N GLU A 474 13.26 2.03 -16.08
CA GLU A 474 12.83 1.61 -14.75
C GLU A 474 13.83 1.98 -13.66
N HIS A 475 15.12 1.60 -13.79
CA HIS A 475 16.14 1.93 -12.77
C HIS A 475 16.30 3.43 -12.57
N ALA A 476 16.24 4.22 -13.65
CA ALA A 476 16.34 5.66 -13.56
C ALA A 476 15.12 6.30 -12.87
N ILE A 477 13.94 5.70 -13.05
CA ILE A 477 12.72 6.10 -12.36
C ILE A 477 12.84 5.77 -10.88
N HIS A 478 13.20 4.52 -10.54
CA HIS A 478 13.39 4.07 -9.16
C HIS A 478 14.41 4.93 -8.42
N GLY A 479 15.59 5.14 -9.02
CA GLY A 479 16.62 6.01 -8.44
C GLY A 479 16.14 7.43 -8.18
N HIS A 480 15.26 7.98 -9.02
CA HIS A 480 14.66 9.30 -8.76
C HIS A 480 13.75 9.30 -7.53
N LEU A 481 13.00 8.22 -7.29
CA LEU A 481 12.20 8.06 -6.08
C LEU A 481 13.10 8.02 -4.84
N VAL A 482 14.16 7.21 -4.90
CA VAL A 482 15.16 7.10 -3.82
C VAL A 482 15.84 8.44 -3.55
N PHE A 483 16.22 9.20 -4.58
CA PHE A 483 16.79 10.55 -4.39
C PHE A 483 15.82 11.53 -3.74
N ALA A 484 14.51 11.45 -4.03
CA ALA A 484 13.52 12.26 -3.34
C ALA A 484 13.44 11.89 -1.84
N PHE A 485 13.58 10.61 -1.50
CA PHE A 485 13.56 10.11 -0.12
C PHE A 485 14.83 10.55 0.64
N ILE A 486 16.01 10.33 0.06
CA ILE A 486 17.29 10.79 0.61
C ILE A 486 17.26 12.31 0.81
N SER A 487 16.74 13.05 -0.16
CA SER A 487 16.62 14.50 -0.06
C SER A 487 15.72 14.94 1.10
N TYR A 488 14.57 14.27 1.31
CA TYR A 488 13.73 14.51 2.47
C TYR A 488 14.48 14.22 3.79
N ILE A 489 15.22 13.10 3.84
CA ILE A 489 16.02 12.73 5.01
C ILE A 489 17.06 13.81 5.30
N CYS A 490 17.81 14.30 4.31
CA CYS A 490 18.82 15.35 4.50
C CYS A 490 18.24 16.63 5.14
N VAL A 491 17.08 17.10 4.64
CA VAL A 491 16.42 18.28 5.21
C VAL A 491 15.93 18.01 6.64
N THR A 492 15.44 16.79 6.89
CA THR A 492 15.02 16.36 8.23
C THR A 492 16.20 16.31 9.21
N LEU A 493 17.35 15.78 8.79
CA LEU A 493 18.56 15.73 9.60
C LEU A 493 19.04 17.12 9.99
N ILE A 494 19.04 18.07 9.05
CA ILE A 494 19.38 19.46 9.35
C ILE A 494 18.43 20.06 10.38
N ARG A 495 17.13 19.80 10.26
CA ARG A 495 16.16 20.26 11.26
C ARG A 495 16.45 19.67 12.65
N LEU A 496 16.80 18.39 12.71
CA LEU A 496 17.05 17.69 13.98
C LEU A 496 18.36 18.11 14.64
N TRP A 497 19.41 18.34 13.86
CA TRP A 497 20.73 18.71 14.36
C TRP A 497 20.87 20.20 14.68
N ASN A 498 19.96 21.04 14.21
CA ASN A 498 19.99 22.49 14.44
C ASN A 498 18.77 22.93 15.26
N PRO A 499 18.89 23.10 16.59
CA PRO A 499 17.77 23.51 17.45
C PRO A 499 16.97 24.73 16.97
N PRO A 500 17.58 25.79 16.38
CA PRO A 500 16.83 26.94 15.87
C PRO A 500 15.88 26.61 14.70
N LEU A 501 16.06 25.46 14.05
CA LEU A 501 15.25 25.05 12.90
C LEU A 501 14.06 24.17 13.26
N ARG A 502 13.92 23.76 14.53
CA ARG A 502 12.89 22.79 14.96
C ARG A 502 11.46 23.20 14.58
N ASP A 503 11.15 24.48 14.69
CA ASP A 503 9.80 25.01 14.39
C ASP A 503 9.63 25.42 12.91
N LYS A 504 10.67 25.23 12.09
CA LYS A 504 10.62 25.54 10.65
C LYS A 504 10.11 24.35 9.87
N THR A 505 9.34 24.64 8.81
CA THR A 505 8.90 23.61 7.87
C THR A 505 10.07 23.11 7.03
N LEU A 506 10.02 21.85 6.57
CA LEU A 506 11.07 21.28 5.74
C LEU A 506 11.25 22.07 4.44
N GLY A 507 10.16 22.46 3.77
CA GLY A 507 10.22 23.33 2.59
C GLY A 507 10.86 24.70 2.85
N TRP A 508 10.68 25.28 4.04
CA TRP A 508 11.38 26.52 4.41
C TRP A 508 12.88 26.27 4.54
N ILE A 509 13.29 25.23 5.29
CA ILE A 509 14.70 24.87 5.44
C ILE A 509 15.34 24.62 4.08
N LYS A 510 14.66 23.86 3.22
CA LYS A 510 15.13 23.58 1.87
C LYS A 510 15.38 24.86 1.07
N ARG A 511 14.40 25.76 1.03
CA ARG A 511 14.53 27.03 0.30
C ARG A 511 15.67 27.90 0.83
N GLN A 512 15.87 27.90 2.15
CA GLN A 512 16.78 28.83 2.81
C GLN A 512 18.21 28.32 3.00
N PHE A 513 18.40 27.00 3.00
CA PHE A 513 19.72 26.40 3.23
C PHE A 513 20.26 25.65 2.02
N PHE A 514 19.39 25.16 1.14
CA PHE A 514 19.81 24.35 -0.01
C PHE A 514 19.52 25.01 -1.37
N GLU A 515 18.50 25.86 -1.45
CA GLU A 515 18.21 26.64 -2.65
C GLU A 515 18.73 28.09 -2.53
N ALA A 516 19.23 28.49 -1.35
CA ALA A 516 19.88 29.77 -1.18
C ALA A 516 21.21 29.76 -1.93
N ILE A 517 21.27 30.50 -3.02
CA ILE A 517 22.51 30.70 -3.76
C ILE A 517 23.34 31.70 -2.95
N VAL A 518 24.37 31.19 -2.29
CA VAL A 518 25.36 32.00 -1.59
C VAL A 518 26.60 32.07 -2.47
N ILE A 519 26.92 33.27 -2.94
CA ILE A 519 28.12 33.54 -3.72
C ILE A 519 29.26 33.77 -2.74
N ILE A 520 30.11 32.76 -2.56
CA ILE A 520 31.32 32.91 -1.74
C ILE A 520 32.49 33.28 -2.65
N LYS A 521 33.03 34.50 -2.48
CA LYS A 521 34.25 34.95 -3.14
C LYS A 521 35.37 35.05 -2.11
N LYS A 522 36.41 34.25 -2.29
CA LYS A 522 37.64 34.37 -1.50
C LYS A 522 38.53 35.45 -2.12
N THR A 523 38.82 36.51 -1.38
CA THR A 523 39.82 37.52 -1.75
C THR A 523 41.12 37.26 -0.99
N ALA A 524 42.18 38.04 -1.24
CA ALA A 524 43.45 37.90 -0.53
C ALA A 524 43.30 38.11 0.99
N ASP A 525 42.36 38.96 1.40
CA ASP A 525 42.27 39.46 2.78
C ASP A 525 41.00 38.99 3.52
N HIS A 526 39.95 38.55 2.81
CA HIS A 526 38.69 38.14 3.42
C HIS A 526 37.86 37.20 2.55
N ILE A 527 36.77 36.67 3.13
CA ILE A 527 35.75 35.91 2.42
C ILE A 527 34.54 36.82 2.24
N GLN A 528 34.22 37.20 1.01
CA GLN A 528 32.99 37.91 0.69
C GLN A 528 31.86 36.91 0.47
N VAL A 529 30.78 37.05 1.25
CA VAL A 529 29.59 36.21 1.16
C VAL A 529 28.46 37.07 0.57
N GLY A 530 28.19 36.89 -0.71
CA GLY A 530 27.05 37.49 -1.39
C GLY A 530 25.84 36.56 -1.32
N PHE A 531 24.65 37.12 -1.20
CA PHE A 531 23.40 36.38 -1.33
C PHE A 531 22.76 36.68 -2.68
N SER A 532 22.02 35.72 -3.26
CA SER A 532 21.34 35.99 -4.53
C SER A 532 20.30 37.11 -4.40
N PRO A 533 20.02 37.84 -5.49
CA PRO A 533 19.02 38.91 -5.48
C PRO A 533 17.66 38.45 -4.93
N GLU A 534 17.23 37.23 -5.24
CA GLU A 534 15.98 36.66 -4.74
C GLU A 534 15.99 36.45 -3.22
N TRP A 535 17.15 36.09 -2.65
CA TRP A 535 17.32 35.93 -1.20
C TRP A 535 17.35 37.29 -0.50
N VAL A 536 18.03 38.27 -1.08
CA VAL A 536 18.08 39.65 -0.60
C VAL A 536 16.68 40.28 -0.57
N ASP A 537 15.93 40.15 -1.67
CA ASP A 537 14.55 40.66 -1.81
C ASP A 537 13.59 39.97 -0.82
N GLN A 538 13.70 38.64 -0.66
CA GLN A 538 12.81 37.89 0.24
C GLN A 538 12.96 38.30 1.72
N TYR A 539 14.14 38.79 2.12
CA TYR A 539 14.46 39.16 3.50
C TYR A 539 14.59 40.67 3.73
N GLY A 540 14.31 41.49 2.71
CA GLY A 540 14.38 42.95 2.81
C GLY A 540 15.76 43.47 3.21
N LEU A 541 16.82 42.72 2.88
CA LEU A 541 18.17 43.19 3.08
C LEU A 541 18.44 44.24 2.02
N LEU A 542 18.90 45.43 2.42
CA LEU A 542 19.30 46.46 1.48
C LEU A 542 20.43 45.87 0.64
N GLY A 543 20.20 45.72 -0.67
CA GLY A 543 21.23 45.24 -1.59
C GLY A 543 22.48 46.09 -1.40
N PHE A 544 23.57 45.47 -0.96
CA PHE A 544 24.88 46.08 -1.04
C PHE A 544 25.26 46.03 -2.53
N GLY A 545 25.01 47.16 -3.20
CA GLY A 545 25.45 47.41 -4.57
C GLY A 545 26.96 47.50 -4.68
#